data_AF-A0A7K0A2W2-F1
#
_entry.id   AF-A0A7K0A2W2-F1
#
_cell.length_a   1.000
_cell.length_b   1.000
_cell.length_c   1.000
_cell.angle_alpha   90.00
_cell.angle_beta   90.00
_cell.angle_gamma   90.00
#
_symmetry.space_group_name_H-M   'P 1'
#
loop_
_entity.id
_entity.type
_entity.pdbx_description
1 polymer ?
#
loop_
_entity_poly.entity_id
_entity_poly.type
_entity_poly.pdbx_seq_one_letter_code
_entity_poly.pdbx_strand_id
1 'polypeptide(L)'
;MNFLFDPSHGPHLTADALATRIGVAKSTMANKARVILQALDVSEFDLEFSRREILMSSPVPWLVEVDGIIMDARDLPDSLYDEARRRGLIPDLPRGEAYNGTTPH
;
A
#
# COMPACT_ATOMS: atom_id res chain seq x y z
N MET A 1 -1.47 3.76 0.43
CA MET A 1 -2.92 3.96 0.67
C MET A 1 -3.50 3.00 1.73
N ASN A 2 -4.10 3.55 2.80
CA ASN A 2 -4.69 2.80 3.92
C ASN A 2 -6.22 2.96 3.95
N PHE A 3 -6.96 1.85 3.87
CA PHE A 3 -8.43 1.80 3.79
C PHE A 3 -9.11 1.53 5.13
N LEU A 4 -8.40 1.70 6.25
CA LEU A 4 -8.94 1.42 7.58
C LEU A 4 -10.25 2.19 7.85
N PHE A 5 -10.46 3.37 7.28
CA PHE A 5 -11.68 4.16 7.48
C PHE A 5 -12.78 3.87 6.45
N ASP A 6 -12.53 3.01 5.46
CA ASP A 6 -13.48 2.68 4.42
C ASP A 6 -14.26 1.40 4.77
N PRO A 7 -15.58 1.48 5.02
CA PRO A 7 -16.38 0.32 5.40
C PRO A 7 -16.53 -0.74 4.29
N SER A 8 -16.21 -0.41 3.04
CA SER A 8 -16.23 -1.37 1.93
C SER A 8 -15.03 -2.34 1.95
N HIS A 9 -14.02 -2.05 2.77
CA HIS A 9 -12.82 -2.88 2.91
C HIS A 9 -12.72 -3.48 4.33
N GLY A 10 -12.34 -4.75 4.44
CA GLY A 10 -12.06 -5.41 5.73
C GLY A 10 -10.54 -5.53 5.94
N PRO A 11 -9.98 -5.30 7.14
CA PRO A 11 -10.62 -4.71 8.32
C PRO A 11 -10.87 -3.20 8.15
N HIS A 12 -11.95 -2.70 8.74
CA HIS A 12 -12.25 -1.26 8.87
C HIS A 12 -12.56 -0.88 10.32
N LEU A 13 -12.34 0.39 10.65
CA LEU A 13 -12.58 1.00 11.95
C LEU A 13 -12.76 2.50 11.75
N THR A 14 -13.80 3.09 12.35
CA THR A 14 -13.99 4.55 12.26
C THR A 14 -12.90 5.31 13.02
N ALA A 15 -12.63 6.55 12.62
CA ALA A 15 -11.68 7.40 13.33
C ALA A 15 -12.08 7.64 14.80
N ASP A 16 -13.39 7.66 15.12
CA ASP A 16 -13.90 7.71 16.49
C ASP A 16 -13.48 6.48 17.30
N ALA A 17 -13.74 5.30 16.76
CA ALA A 17 -13.49 4.05 17.45
C ALA A 17 -11.98 3.83 17.63
N LEU A 18 -11.17 4.21 16.64
CA LEU A 18 -9.71 4.19 16.74
C LEU A 18 -9.20 5.16 17.81
N ALA A 19 -9.67 6.42 17.80
CA ALA A 19 -9.29 7.43 18.78
C ALA A 19 -9.63 7.00 20.22
N THR A 20 -10.82 6.41 20.40
CA THR A 20 -11.28 5.87 21.69
C THR A 20 -10.39 4.73 22.17
N ARG A 21 -10.04 3.79 21.28
CA ARG A 21 -9.17 2.65 21.62
C ARG A 21 -7.74 3.08 21.97
N ILE A 22 -7.22 4.12 21.31
CA ILE A 22 -5.88 4.67 21.58
C ILE A 22 -5.89 5.59 22.81
N GLY A 23 -7.06 6.09 23.24
CA GLY A 23 -7.19 6.98 24.38
C GLY A 23 -6.78 8.43 24.09
N VAL A 24 -6.93 8.89 22.83
CA VAL A 24 -6.56 10.24 22.39
C VAL A 24 -7.70 10.92 21.64
N ALA A 25 -7.71 12.25 21.62
CA ALA A 25 -8.62 13.00 20.75
C ALA A 25 -8.28 12.73 19.27
N LYS A 26 -9.31 12.66 18.41
CA LYS A 26 -9.14 12.51 16.96
C LYS A 26 -8.17 13.52 16.35
N SER A 27 -8.28 14.78 16.77
CA SER A 27 -7.42 15.87 16.30
C SER A 27 -5.96 15.62 16.65
N THR A 28 -5.67 15.14 17.86
CA THR A 28 -4.33 14.74 18.29
C THR A 28 -3.81 13.59 17.44
N MET A 29 -4.63 12.56 17.21
CA MET A 29 -4.27 11.42 16.37
C MET A 29 -3.94 11.85 14.93
N ALA A 30 -4.81 12.63 14.30
CA ALA A 30 -4.61 13.14 12.93
C ALA A 30 -3.37 14.04 12.82
N ASN A 31 -3.15 14.92 13.80
CA ASN A 31 -1.98 15.79 13.84
C ASN A 31 -0.68 14.99 13.97
N LYS A 32 -0.65 13.97 14.84
CA LYS A 32 0.51 13.09 14.98
C LYS A 32 0.75 12.25 13.73
N ALA A 33 -0.29 11.70 13.12
CA ALA A 33 -0.18 10.96 11.87
C ALA A 33 0.42 11.83 10.75
N ARG A 34 -0.06 13.08 10.60
CA ARG A 34 0.50 14.03 9.63
C ARG A 34 1.98 14.31 9.86
N VAL A 35 2.41 14.48 11.11
CA VAL A 35 3.83 14.69 11.46
C VAL A 35 4.67 13.47 11.07
N ILE A 36 4.17 12.26 11.33
CA ILE A 36 4.86 11.01 10.94
C ILE A 36 4.99 10.92 9.42
N LEU A 37 3.89 11.12 8.69
CA LEU A 37 3.89 11.06 7.22
C LEU A 37 4.85 12.10 6.61
N GLN A 38 4.86 13.33 7.14
CA GLN A 38 5.80 14.37 6.69
C GLN A 38 7.26 14.03 7.02
N ALA A 39 7.52 13.46 8.20
CA ALA A 39 8.88 13.08 8.60
C ALA A 39 9.44 11.91 7.79
N LEU A 40 8.55 11.03 7.30
CA LEU A 40 8.91 9.87 6.48
C LEU A 40 8.75 10.13 4.97
N ASP A 41 8.36 11.35 4.57
CA ASP A 41 8.04 11.73 3.18
C ASP A 41 7.04 10.79 2.48
N VAL A 42 6.09 10.27 3.25
CA VAL A 42 5.11 9.29 2.76
C VAL A 42 3.97 10.00 2.05
N SER A 43 3.79 9.67 0.77
CA SER A 43 2.65 10.13 -0.03
C SER A 43 1.48 9.12 0.02
N GLU A 44 0.29 9.56 -0.38
CA GLU A 44 -0.91 8.72 -0.41
C GLU A 44 -0.76 7.50 -1.33
N PHE A 45 0.03 7.66 -2.40
CA PHE A 45 0.30 6.65 -3.43
C PHE A 45 1.60 5.89 -3.21
N ASP A 46 2.21 6.06 -2.03
CA ASP A 46 3.40 5.30 -1.70
C ASP A 46 3.06 3.79 -1.67
N LEU A 47 3.74 3.04 -2.53
CA LEU A 47 3.53 1.60 -2.71
C LEU A 47 3.91 0.84 -1.45
N GLU A 48 4.91 1.33 -0.71
CA GLU A 48 5.38 0.71 0.54
C GLU A 48 4.29 0.75 1.63
N PHE A 49 3.50 1.83 1.67
CA PHE A 49 2.45 2.05 2.66
C PHE A 49 1.05 1.73 2.13
N SER A 50 0.97 0.89 1.10
CA SER A 50 -0.28 0.41 0.52
C SER A 50 -0.61 -1.00 0.99
N ARG A 51 -1.90 -1.29 1.21
CA ARG A 51 -2.33 -2.64 1.60
C ARG A 51 -1.98 -3.64 0.51
N ARG A 52 -1.35 -4.76 0.89
CA ARG A 52 -0.97 -5.84 -0.04
C ARG A 52 -2.12 -6.33 -0.92
N GLU A 53 -3.30 -6.52 -0.34
CA GLU A 53 -4.50 -6.95 -1.07
C GLU A 53 -4.87 -6.03 -2.25
N ILE A 54 -4.69 -4.71 -2.08
CA ILE A 54 -4.98 -3.73 -3.13
C ILE A 54 -3.87 -3.70 -4.17
N LEU A 55 -2.62 -3.81 -3.71
CA LEU A 55 -1.48 -3.95 -4.62
C LEU A 55 -1.62 -5.20 -5.49
N MET A 56 -2.11 -6.32 -4.94
CA MET A 56 -2.24 -7.57 -5.69
C MET A 56 -3.46 -7.61 -6.61
N SER A 57 -4.56 -6.95 -6.24
CA SER A 57 -5.82 -6.98 -7.00
C SER A 57 -5.88 -5.97 -8.16
N SER A 58 -5.06 -4.93 -8.13
CA SER A 58 -5.01 -3.91 -9.18
C SER A 58 -3.76 -4.08 -10.07
N PRO A 59 -3.86 -3.94 -11.40
CA PRO A 59 -2.71 -3.90 -12.28
C PRO A 59 -1.96 -2.56 -12.21
N VAL A 60 -2.63 -1.47 -11.82
CA VAL A 60 -2.09 -0.10 -11.83
C VAL A 60 -0.71 0.04 -11.16
N PRO A 61 -0.48 -0.45 -9.92
CA PRO A 61 0.83 -0.32 -9.28
C PRO A 61 1.93 -1.15 -9.96
N TRP A 62 1.58 -2.08 -10.85
CA TRP A 62 2.54 -2.92 -11.58
C TRP A 62 2.85 -2.41 -12.98
N LEU A 63 2.16 -1.35 -13.45
CA LEU A 63 2.40 -0.82 -14.79
C LEU A 63 3.74 -0.07 -14.84
N VAL A 64 4.60 -0.51 -15.74
CA VAL A 64 5.90 0.10 -16.02
C VAL A 64 6.08 0.32 -17.51
N GLU A 65 6.82 1.37 -17.88
CA GLU A 65 7.19 1.62 -19.26
C GLU A 65 8.52 0.92 -19.58
N VAL A 66 8.50 0.06 -20.59
CA VAL A 66 9.68 -0.63 -21.14
C VAL A 66 9.73 -0.31 -22.63
N ASP A 67 10.79 0.37 -23.06
CA ASP A 67 10.99 0.77 -24.46
C ASP A 67 9.78 1.49 -25.10
N GLY A 68 9.12 2.37 -24.33
CA GLY A 68 7.95 3.14 -24.78
C GLY A 68 6.62 2.37 -24.75
N ILE A 69 6.62 1.14 -24.22
CA ILE A 69 5.43 0.30 -24.10
C ILE A 69 5.09 0.13 -22.62
N ILE A 70 3.84 0.44 -22.25
CA ILE A 70 3.33 0.18 -20.90
C ILE A 70 3.01 -1.31 -20.78
N MET A 71 3.67 -1.96 -19.83
CA MET A 71 3.52 -3.39 -19.56
C MET A 71 3.23 -3.62 -18.09
N ASP A 72 2.51 -4.71 -17.79
CA ASP A 72 2.41 -5.20 -16.42
C ASP A 72 3.75 -5.87 -16.04
N ALA A 73 4.39 -5.37 -14.99
CA ALA A 73 5.69 -5.87 -14.57
C ALA A 73 5.66 -7.36 -14.19
N ARG A 74 4.50 -7.90 -13.81
CA ARG A 74 4.34 -9.32 -13.47
C ARG A 74 4.56 -10.25 -14.66
N ASP A 75 4.41 -9.71 -15.88
CA ASP A 75 4.63 -10.44 -17.13
C ASP A 75 6.06 -10.25 -17.69
N LEU A 76 6.88 -9.42 -17.05
CA LEU A 76 8.25 -9.16 -17.49
C LEU A 76 9.21 -10.32 -17.16
N PRO A 77 10.30 -10.47 -17.94
CA PRO A 77 11.43 -11.30 -17.57
C PRO A 77 12.00 -10.93 -16.19
N ASP A 78 12.50 -11.94 -15.47
CA ASP A 78 12.98 -11.83 -14.08
C ASP A 78 13.98 -10.70 -13.88
N SER A 79 14.90 -10.52 -14.83
CA SER A 79 15.90 -9.46 -14.77
C SER A 79 15.29 -8.05 -14.79
N LEU A 80 14.23 -7.84 -15.57
CA LEU A 80 13.53 -6.56 -15.68
C LEU A 80 12.60 -6.33 -14.48
N TYR A 81 11.94 -7.40 -14.03
CA TYR A 81 11.12 -7.37 -12.82
C TYR A 81 11.96 -7.01 -11.57
N ASP A 82 13.12 -7.65 -11.40
CA ASP A 82 14.02 -7.37 -10.28
C ASP A 82 14.60 -5.96 -10.36
N GLU A 83 14.89 -5.44 -11.55
CA GLU A 83 15.32 -4.06 -11.72
C GLU A 83 14.21 -3.06 -11.37
N ALA A 84 12.98 -3.33 -11.82
CA ALA A 84 11.81 -2.51 -11.47
C ALA A 84 11.59 -2.48 -9.95
N ARG A 85 11.74 -3.63 -9.26
CA ARG A 85 11.70 -3.70 -7.78
C ARG A 85 12.83 -2.93 -7.13
N ARG A 86 14.08 -3.13 -7.56
CA ARG A 86 15.25 -2.42 -7.01
C ARG A 86 15.11 -0.90 -7.11
N ARG A 87 14.48 -0.42 -8.18
CA ARG A 87 14.24 1.01 -8.42
C ARG A 87 12.99 1.55 -7.73
N GLY A 88 12.22 0.71 -7.04
CA GLY A 88 10.96 1.09 -6.39
C GLY A 88 9.85 1.47 -7.38
N LEU A 89 9.92 1.00 -8.64
CA LEU A 89 8.93 1.30 -9.67
C LEU A 89 7.65 0.45 -9.54
N ILE A 90 7.74 -0.67 -8.83
CA ILE A 90 6.62 -1.59 -8.58
C ILE A 90 6.64 -2.04 -7.12
N PRO A 91 5.54 -2.63 -6.61
CA PRO A 91 5.47 -3.14 -5.26
C PRO A 91 6.60 -4.11 -4.93
N ASP A 92 7.10 -4.03 -3.70
CA ASP A 92 8.01 -5.03 -3.14
C ASP A 92 7.24 -6.28 -2.68
N LEU A 93 6.61 -6.96 -3.63
CA LEU A 93 5.81 -8.17 -3.42
C LEU A 93 6.15 -9.21 -4.48
N PRO A 94 6.17 -10.51 -4.14
CA PRO A 94 6.45 -11.56 -5.11
C PRO A 94 5.35 -11.65 -6.18
N ARG A 95 5.73 -11.87 -7.44
CA ARG A 95 4.79 -12.21 -8.51
C ARG A 95 4.18 -13.60 -8.25
N GLY A 96 2.86 -13.70 -8.20
CA GLY A 96 2.14 -14.99 -8.18
C GLY A 96 1.76 -15.57 -6.81
N GLU A 97 2.04 -14.90 -5.68
CA GLU A 97 1.48 -15.34 -4.39
C GLU A 97 0.05 -14.83 -4.24
N ALA A 98 -0.95 -15.73 -4.17
CA ALA A 98 -2.28 -15.34 -3.74
C ALA A 98 -2.19 -14.78 -2.31
N TYR A 99 -2.84 -13.63 -2.06
CA TYR A 99 -2.95 -13.09 -0.71
C TYR A 99 -3.80 -14.04 0.14
N ASN A 100 -3.15 -14.98 0.83
CA ASN A 100 -3.77 -15.90 1.77
C ASN A 100 -3.98 -15.17 3.10
N GLY A 101 -4.99 -14.29 3.17
CA GLY A 101 -5.28 -13.32 4.24
C GLY A 101 -5.35 -13.85 5.68
N THR A 102 -4.26 -14.42 6.18
CA THR A 102 -4.13 -14.87 7.56
C THR A 102 -3.92 -13.64 8.41
N THR A 103 -5.03 -13.09 8.88
CA THR A 103 -5.07 -12.16 10.01
C THR A 103 -4.45 -12.89 11.21
N PRO A 104 -3.31 -12.46 11.78
CA PRO A 104 -2.93 -12.94 13.10
C PRO A 104 -3.99 -12.44 14.08
N HIS A 105 -4.62 -13.38 14.79
CA HIS A 105 -5.63 -13.13 15.82
C HIS A 105 -5.11 -12.23 16.95
#